data_AF-A0A353LKI1-F1
#
_entry.id   AF-A0A353LKI1-F1
#
_cell.length_a   1.000
_cell.length_b   1.000
_cell.length_c   1.000
_cell.angle_alpha   90.00
_cell.angle_beta   90.00
_cell.angle_gamma   90.00
#
_symmetry.space_group_name_H-M   'P 1'
#
loop_
_entity.id
_entity.type
_entity.pdbx_description
1 polymer ?
#
loop_
_entity_poly.entity_id
_entity_poly.type
_entity_poly.pdbx_seq_one_letter_code
_entity_poly.pdbx_strand_id
1 'polypeptide(L)' 'GLPRWAPFNGILITCGAPKIPEELLGQLVTGGRMVVPIGEKLREMVVVEKTGETAYTTTGEGFFRFVPMLKGTVE' A
#
# COMPACT_ATOMS: atom_id res chain seq x y z
N GLY A 1 -4.13 6.63 -4.91
CA GLY A 1 -5.26 7.48 -4.56
C GLY A 1 -5.00 8.87 -5.09
N LEU A 2 -6.04 9.61 -5.49
CA LEU A 2 -5.89 11.03 -5.76
C LEU A 2 -6.05 11.79 -4.44
N PRO A 3 -5.16 12.74 -4.09
CA PRO A 3 -5.23 13.46 -2.83
C PRO A 3 -6.58 14.12 -2.53
N ARG A 4 -7.30 14.59 -3.57
CA ARG A 4 -8.62 15.23 -3.44
C ARG A 4 -9.72 14.32 -2.86
N TRP A 5 -9.51 13.00 -2.90
CA TRP A 5 -10.46 12.00 -2.39
C TRP A 5 -9.97 11.37 -1.08
N ALA A 6 -8.80 11.76 -0.59
CA ALA A 6 -8.35 11.36 0.73
C ALA A 6 -9.22 12.05 1.82
N PRO A 7 -9.33 11.45 3.01
CA PRO A 7 -8.69 10.21 3.43
C PRO A 7 -9.48 8.95 3.03
N PHE A 8 -8.79 7.82 2.93
CA PHE A 8 -9.38 6.51 2.61
C PHE A 8 -9.42 5.60 3.83
N ASN A 9 -10.51 4.83 3.98
CA ASN A 9 -10.59 3.74 4.96
C ASN A 9 -9.72 2.53 4.56
N GLY A 10 -9.54 2.32 3.26
CA GLY A 10 -8.80 1.21 2.72
C GLY A 10 -8.10 1.55 1.41
N ILE A 11 -6.89 1.05 1.22
CA ILE A 11 -6.14 1.16 -0.04
C ILE A 11 -5.70 -0.25 -0.43
N LEU A 12 -6.09 -0.69 -1.62
CA LEU A 12 -5.68 -1.98 -2.18
C LEU A 12 -4.77 -1.72 -3.38
N ILE A 13 -3.58 -2.33 -3.37
CA ILE A 13 -2.63 -2.27 -4.47
C ILE A 13 -2.54 -3.65 -5.11
N THR A 14 -2.93 -3.74 -6.38
CA THR A 14 -3.01 -5.00 -7.14
C THR A 14 -1.83 -5.21 -8.10
N CYS A 15 -0.71 -4.58 -7.83
CA CYS A 15 0.55 -4.76 -8.54
C CYS A 15 1.71 -4.77 -7.53
N GLY A 16 2.76 -5.51 -7.85
CA GLY A 16 3.94 -5.61 -6.99
C GLY A 16 4.65 -4.28 -6.85
N ALA A 17 4.52 -3.65 -5.69
CA ALA A 17 5.23 -2.43 -5.39
C ALA A 17 6.65 -2.77 -4.91
N PRO A 18 7.68 -1.99 -5.32
CA PRO A 18 9.05 -2.21 -4.85
C PRO A 18 9.21 -1.88 -3.36
N LYS A 19 8.37 -0.99 -2.84
CA LYS A 19 8.28 -0.58 -1.43
C LYS A 19 6.86 -0.08 -1.14
N ILE A 20 6.53 0.05 0.14
CA ILE A 20 5.24 0.63 0.57
C ILE A 20 5.17 2.10 0.11
N PRO A 21 4.13 2.53 -0.61
CA PRO A 21 4.02 3.91 -1.07
C PRO A 21 3.62 4.88 0.07
N GLU A 22 4.57 5.66 0.56
CA GLU A 22 4.35 6.63 1.66
C GLU A 22 3.27 7.67 1.35
N GLU A 23 3.20 8.14 0.10
CA GLU A 23 2.15 9.08 -0.33
C GLU A 23 0.74 8.52 -0.15
N LEU A 24 0.57 7.20 -0.33
CA LEU A 24 -0.71 6.52 -0.14
C LEU A 24 -0.95 6.22 1.34
N LEU A 25 0.09 5.92 2.13
CA LEU A 25 -0.04 5.77 3.58
C LEU A 25 -0.56 7.05 4.23
N GLY A 26 -0.05 8.21 3.81
CA GLY A 26 -0.51 9.52 4.28
C GLY A 26 -1.99 9.77 3.99
N GLN A 27 -2.55 9.11 2.97
CA GLN A 27 -3.95 9.22 2.60
C GLN A 27 -4.88 8.29 3.40
N LEU A 28 -4.38 7.45 4.31
CA LEU A 28 -5.22 6.62 5.19
C LEU A 28 -5.75 7.42 6.38
N VAL A 29 -6.98 7.10 6.78
CA VAL A 29 -7.51 7.44 8.12
C VAL A 29 -6.77 6.65 9.20
N THR A 30 -6.75 7.14 10.44
CA THR A 30 -6.39 6.30 11.59
C THR A 30 -7.38 5.14 11.72
N GLY A 31 -6.89 3.92 11.88
CA GLY A 31 -7.63 2.66 11.78
C GLY A 31 -7.82 2.16 10.33
N GLY A 32 -7.39 2.92 9.33
CA GLY A 32 -7.42 2.53 7.93
C GLY A 32 -6.31 1.52 7.59
N ARG A 33 -6.56 0.71 6.56
CA ARG A 33 -5.62 -0.36 6.15
C ARG A 33 -5.19 -0.26 4.69
N MET A 34 -3.92 -0.49 4.42
CA MET A 34 -3.38 -0.72 3.09
C MET A 34 -3.02 -2.19 2.93
N VAL A 35 -3.38 -2.78 1.79
CA VAL A 35 -2.96 -4.11 1.38
C VAL A 35 -2.11 -3.98 0.13
N VAL A 36 -0.85 -4.40 0.20
CA VAL A 36 0.13 -4.20 -0.87
C VAL A 36 1.09 -5.39 -0.99
N PRO A 37 1.27 -5.97 -2.18
CA PRO A 37 2.31 -6.97 -2.42
C PRO A 37 3.67 -6.28 -2.59
N ILE A 38 4.64 -6.64 -1.74
CA ILE A 38 5.99 -6.06 -1.71
C ILE A 38 7.05 -7.09 -2.13
N GLY A 39 7.99 -6.68 -2.98
CA GLY A 39 9.12 -7.49 -3.42
C GLY A 39 9.21 -7.67 -4.94
N GLU A 40 10.21 -8.42 -5.41
CA GLU A 40 10.53 -8.52 -6.85
C GLU A 40 9.85 -9.72 -7.55
N LYS A 41 10.37 -10.94 -7.32
CA LYS A 41 9.92 -12.18 -8.00
C LYS A 41 8.80 -12.90 -7.23
N LEU A 42 9.03 -13.14 -5.94
CA LEU A 42 8.05 -13.62 -4.98
C LEU A 42 7.73 -12.44 -4.08
N ARG A 43 6.44 -12.09 -3.93
CA ARG A 43 6.03 -10.89 -3.20
C ARG A 43 5.29 -11.28 -1.94
N GLU A 44 5.71 -10.73 -0.82
CA GLU A 44 4.95 -10.86 0.41
C GLU A 44 3.73 -9.94 0.35
N MET A 45 2.56 -10.46 0.67
CA MET A 45 1.38 -9.62 0.84
C MET A 45 1.49 -8.92 2.19
N VAL A 46 1.62 -7.61 2.17
CA VAL A 46 1.80 -6.80 3.36
C VAL A 46 0.51 -6.06 3.66
N VAL A 47 0.04 -6.15 4.90
CA VAL A 47 -1.03 -5.32 5.44
C VAL A 47 -0.41 -4.25 6.33
N VAL A 48 -0.69 -3.00 6.03
CA VAL A 48 -0.28 -1.85 6.85
C VAL A 48 -1.53 -1.25 7.48
N GLU A 49 -1.55 -1.13 8.80
CA GLU A 49 -2.61 -0.43 9.53
C GLU A 49 -2.06 0.88 10.09
N LYS A 50 -2.79 1.99 9.88
CA LYS A 50 -2.44 3.28 10.47
C LYS A 50 -2.98 3.35 11.89
N THR A 51 -2.10 3.30 12.89
CA THR A 51 -2.47 3.28 14.31
C THR A 51 -2.42 4.65 14.98
N GLY A 52 -1.89 5.66 14.30
CA GLY A 52 -1.87 7.06 14.75
C GLY A 52 -1.58 8.02 13.60
N GLU A 53 -1.38 9.31 13.91
CA GLU A 53 -1.14 10.33 12.89
C GLU A 53 0.10 10.02 12.03
N THR A 54 1.16 9.52 12.67
CA THR A 54 2.43 9.11 12.05
C THR A 54 2.84 7.67 12.42
N ALA A 55 1.95 6.91 13.07
CA ALA A 55 2.22 5.56 13.55
C ALA A 55 1.52 4.50 12.69
N TYR A 56 2.24 3.42 12.41
CA TYR A 56 1.78 2.32 11.56
C TYR A 56 2.25 0.99 12.12
N THR A 57 1.44 -0.05 11.90
CA THR A 57 1.81 -1.45 12.13
C THR A 57 1.75 -2.22 10.82
N THR A 58 2.57 -3.27 10.71
CA THR A 58 2.73 -4.03 9.47
C THR A 58 2.65 -5.52 9.77
N THR A 59 1.87 -6.27 9.00
CA THR A 59 1.82 -7.73 9.04
C THR A 59 2.06 -8.32 7.65
N GLY A 60 2.71 -9.49 7.62
CA GLY A 60 2.95 -10.27 6.41
C GLY A 60 1.96 -11.44 6.31
N GLU A 61 1.27 -11.54 5.18
CA GLU A 61 0.18 -12.49 4.92
C GLU A 61 0.55 -13.50 3.82
N GLY A 62 1.79 -13.99 3.82
CA GLY A 62 2.27 -14.99 2.88
C GLY A 62 2.69 -14.43 1.51
N PHE A 63 2.99 -15.33 0.57
CA PHE A 63 3.66 -14.99 -0.69
C PHE A 63 2.80 -15.20 -1.94
N PHE A 64 2.85 -14.24 -2.86
CA PHE A 64 2.04 -14.19 -4.08
C PHE A 64 2.86 -13.73 -5.29
N ARG A 65 2.30 -13.93 -6.49
CA ARG A 65 2.87 -13.43 -7.76
C ARG A 65 1.89 -12.45 -8.41
N PHE A 66 2.35 -11.22 -8.59
CA PHE A 66 1.61 -10.15 -9.28
C PHE A 66 2.39 -9.68 -10.51
N VAL A 67 1.81 -8.80 -11.33
CA VAL A 67 2.57 -8.00 -12.30
C VAL A 67 3.36 -6.88 -11.58
N PRO A 68 4.51 -6.42 -12.10
CA PRO A 68 5.25 -5.32 -11.49
C PRO A 68 4.46 -4.01 -11.56
N MET A 69 4.60 -3.17 -10.53
CA MET A 69 4.13 -1.78 -10.58
C MET A 69 5.03 -1.00 -11.55
N LEU A 70 4.44 -0.48 -12.63
CA LEU A 70 5.15 0.36 -13.59
C LEU A 70 5.13 1.82 -13.14
N LYS A 71 6.17 2.58 -13.50
CA LYS A 71 6.14 4.04 -13.37
C LYS A 71 5.07 4.59 -14.31
N GLY A 72 4.23 5.50 -13.81
CA GLY A 72 3.23 6.17 -14.62
C GLY A 72 3.89 7.14 -15.61
N THR A 73 3.35 7.19 -16.84
CA THR A 73 3.58 8.22 -17.85
C THR A 73 2.41 9.20 -17.95
N VAL A 74 1.55 9.24 -16.94
CA VAL A 74 0.27 9.97 -17.00
C VAL A 74 0.52 11.45 -16.70
N GLU A 75 0.29 12.29 -17.70
CA GLU A 75 0.14 13.76 -17.59
C GLU A 75 -1.05 14.14 -16.70
#